data_AF-A0A7J7EIX9-F1
#
_entry.id   AF-A0A7J7EIX9-F1
#
_cell.length_a   1.000
_cell.length_b   1.000
_cell.length_c   1.000
_cell.angle_alpha   90.00
_cell.angle_beta   90.00
_cell.angle_gamma   90.00
#
_symmetry.space_group_name_H-M   'P 1'
#
loop_
_entity.id
_entity.type
_entity.pdbx_description
1 polymer ?
#
loop_
_entity_poly.entity_id
_entity_poly.type
_entity_poly.pdbx_seq_one_letter_code
_entity_poly.pdbx_strand_id
1 'polypeptide(L)' 'FLKGLSEKQREEHYFCRDFIRLKKIPTWKETAKGATKVEDPKYKKDKQLNEKISLFRGDITKLEVDAIVNAGEWGLLAV' A
#
# COMPACT_ATOMS: atom_id res chain seq x y z
N PHE A 1 -12.42 17.74 10.90
CA PHE A 1 -13.57 16.88 10.54
C PHE A 1 -13.18 15.41 10.46
N LEU A 2 -12.47 14.96 9.41
CA LEU A 2 -12.22 13.53 9.14
C LEU A 2 -11.51 12.73 10.25
N LYS A 3 -10.60 13.34 11.02
CA LYS A 3 -9.82 12.68 12.09
C LYS A 3 -10.67 12.09 13.22
N GLY A 4 -11.87 12.63 13.45
CA GLY A 4 -12.77 12.16 14.54
C GLY A 4 -13.73 11.05 14.12
N LEU A 5 -13.71 10.62 12.86
CA LEU A 5 -14.61 9.61 12.32
C LEU A 5 -14.02 8.21 12.48
N SER A 6 -14.87 7.22 12.71
CA SER A 6 -14.48 5.81 12.58
C SER A 6 -14.11 5.46 11.13
N GLU A 7 -13.38 4.36 10.91
CA GLU A 7 -13.05 3.89 9.55
C GLU A 7 -14.29 3.80 8.66
N LYS A 8 -15.37 3.17 9.15
CA LYS A 8 -16.61 3.02 8.39
C LYS A 8 -17.28 4.35 8.05
N GLN A 9 -17.24 5.33 8.95
CA GLN A 9 -17.76 6.68 8.65
C GLN A 9 -16.87 7.42 7.64
N ARG A 10 -15.54 7.22 7.68
CA ARG A 10 -14.63 7.80 6.67
C ARG A 10 -14.92 7.28 5.27
N GLU A 11 -15.31 6.01 5.13
CA GLU A 11 -15.66 5.39 3.84
C GLU A 11 -16.77 6.16 3.10
N GLU A 12 -17.71 6.77 3.83
CA GLU A 12 -18.79 7.58 3.24
C GLU A 12 -18.26 8.84 2.54
N HIS A 13 -17.12 9.36 2.99
CA HIS A 13 -16.45 10.55 2.49
C HIS A 13 -15.35 10.29 1.46
N TYR A 14 -15.06 9.03 1.11
CA TYR A 14 -14.08 8.73 0.07
C TYR A 14 -14.56 9.17 -1.31
N PHE A 15 -13.63 9.62 -2.15
CA PHE A 15 -13.93 10.02 -3.53
C PHE A 15 -14.37 8.82 -4.40
N CYS A 16 -13.98 7.61 -4.00
CA CYS A 16 -14.30 6.36 -4.69
C CYS A 16 -15.03 5.38 -3.76
N ARG A 17 -15.82 4.48 -4.36
CA ARG A 17 -16.54 3.40 -3.63
C ARG A 17 -15.85 2.05 -3.78
N ASP A 18 -14.88 1.94 -4.69
CA ASP A 18 -14.10 0.75 -5.00
C ASP A 18 -12.68 0.80 -4.39
N PHE A 19 -12.56 1.43 -3.21
CA PHE A 19 -11.32 1.48 -2.45
C PHE A 19 -10.83 0.08 -2.02
N ILE A 20 -9.52 -0.05 -1.87
CA ILE A 20 -8.84 -1.31 -1.57
C ILE A 20 -8.27 -1.22 -0.16
N ARG A 21 -8.87 -1.98 0.76
CA ARG A 21 -8.39 -2.11 2.15
C ARG A 21 -7.02 -2.75 2.19
N LEU A 22 -6.15 -2.29 3.10
CA LEU A 22 -4.82 -2.88 3.32
C LEU A 22 -4.87 -4.41 3.49
N LYS A 23 -5.87 -4.95 4.19
CA LYS A 23 -6.05 -6.40 4.41
C LYS A 23 -6.28 -7.21 3.13
N LYS A 24 -6.66 -6.58 2.02
CA LYS A 24 -6.83 -7.23 0.71
C LYS A 24 -5.55 -7.25 -0.13
N ILE A 25 -4.51 -6.52 0.29
CA ILE A 25 -3.24 -6.45 -0.43
C ILE A 25 -2.37 -7.62 0.05
N PRO A 26 -1.95 -8.54 -0.83
CA PRO A 26 -1.11 -9.67 -0.43
C PRO A 26 0.28 -9.17 -0.01
N THR A 27 0.81 -9.77 1.06
CA THR A 27 2.21 -9.58 1.47
C THR A 27 3.15 -10.24 0.46
N TRP A 28 4.41 -9.82 0.44
CA TRP A 28 5.44 -10.45 -0.38
C TRP A 28 5.63 -11.92 -0.02
N LYS A 29 5.46 -12.30 1.26
CA LYS A 29 5.44 -13.71 1.70
C LYS A 29 4.36 -14.53 0.96
N GLU A 30 3.21 -13.94 0.66
CA GLU A 30 2.12 -14.60 -0.07
C GLU A 30 2.37 -14.58 -1.57
N THR A 31 2.78 -13.43 -2.13
CA THR A 31 3.04 -13.25 -3.57
C THR A 31 4.23 -14.08 -4.07
N ALA A 32 5.28 -14.23 -3.27
CA ALA A 32 6.49 -14.95 -3.67
C ALA A 32 6.32 -16.48 -3.68
N LYS A 33 5.16 -17.02 -3.28
CA LYS A 33 4.83 -18.45 -3.39
C LYS A 33 4.66 -18.83 -4.86
N GLY A 34 5.76 -19.17 -5.52
CA GLY A 34 5.80 -19.50 -6.96
C GLY A 34 6.75 -18.64 -7.78
N ALA A 35 7.42 -17.66 -7.15
CA ALA A 35 8.47 -16.89 -7.80
C ALA A 35 9.72 -17.75 -8.05
N THR A 36 10.39 -17.52 -9.18
CA THR A 36 11.67 -18.16 -9.52
C THR A 36 12.69 -17.87 -8.43
N LYS A 37 13.47 -18.88 -8.05
CA LYS A 37 14.58 -18.70 -7.12
C LYS A 37 15.62 -17.79 -7.76
N VAL A 38 16.06 -16.79 -7.01
CA VAL A 38 17.19 -15.95 -7.40
C VAL A 38 18.47 -16.74 -7.13
N GLU A 39 19.30 -16.91 -8.16
CA GLU A 39 20.65 -17.46 -8.02
C GLU A 39 21.56 -16.41 -7.38
N ASP A 40 22.33 -16.82 -6.37
CA ASP A 40 23.25 -15.98 -5.57
C ASP A 40 22.63 -14.68 -4.99
N PRO A 41 21.68 -14.79 -4.05
CA PRO A 41 21.02 -13.61 -3.50
C PRO A 41 21.96 -12.80 -2.61
N LYS A 42 22.11 -11.50 -2.93
CA LYS A 42 22.87 -10.52 -2.13
C LYS A 42 22.43 -10.41 -0.66
N TYR A 43 21.16 -10.67 -0.36
CA TYR A 43 20.57 -10.53 0.97
C TYR A 43 19.98 -11.85 1.48
N LYS A 44 20.10 -12.10 2.78
CA LYS A 44 19.46 -13.24 3.43
C LYS A 44 17.93 -13.06 3.42
N LYS A 45 17.21 -14.17 3.25
CA LYS A 45 15.75 -14.19 3.34
C LYS A 45 15.30 -13.89 4.78
N ASP A 46 14.50 -12.84 4.95
CA ASP A 46 13.89 -12.48 6.23
C ASP A 46 12.37 -12.67 6.17
N LYS A 47 11.83 -13.54 7.03
CA LYS A 47 10.39 -13.84 7.05
C LYS A 47 9.55 -12.66 7.55
N GLN A 48 10.05 -11.92 8.54
CA GLN A 48 9.33 -10.82 9.15
C GLN A 48 9.27 -9.60 8.23
N LEU A 49 10.36 -9.32 7.49
CA LEU A 49 10.35 -8.27 6.46
C LEU A 49 9.39 -8.62 5.31
N ASN A 50 9.34 -9.89 4.90
CA ASN A 50 8.44 -10.33 3.83
C ASN A 50 6.94 -10.23 4.18
N GLU A 51 6.59 -10.13 5.46
CA GLU A 51 5.22 -9.90 5.93
C GLU A 51 4.86 -8.41 6.00
N LYS A 52 5.84 -7.51 5.88
CA LYS A 52 5.68 -6.05 6.01
C LYS A 52 5.74 -5.29 4.68
N ILE A 53 6.06 -5.97 3.59
CA ILE A 53 6.15 -5.38 2.25
C ILE A 53 5.19 -6.08 1.31
N SER A 54 4.61 -5.30 0.40
CA SER A 54 3.72 -5.76 -0.66
C SER A 54 4.14 -5.12 -1.97
N LEU A 55 4.00 -5.86 -3.08
CA LEU A 55 4.04 -5.31 -4.42
C LEU A 55 2.60 -5.17 -4.92
N PHE A 56 2.20 -3.95 -5.24
CA PHE A 56 0.86 -3.64 -5.72
C PHE A 56 0.93 -2.95 -7.08
N ARG A 57 0.13 -3.40 -8.03
CA ARG A 57 -0.05 -2.76 -9.35
C ARG A 57 -1.50 -2.33 -9.48
N GLY A 58 -1.73 -1.03 -9.47
CA GLY A 58 -3.06 -0.44 -9.57
C GLY A 58 -3.02 1.07 -9.31
N ASP A 59 -4.20 1.67 -9.22
CA ASP A 59 -4.36 3.08 -8.87
C ASP A 59 -4.06 3.31 -7.39
N ILE A 60 -2.98 4.04 -7.09
CA ILE A 60 -2.53 4.31 -5.71
C ILE A 60 -3.55 5.13 -4.92
N THR A 61 -4.39 5.94 -5.59
CA THR A 61 -5.38 6.79 -4.93
C THR A 61 -6.51 5.98 -4.30
N LYS A 62 -6.72 4.73 -4.74
CA LYS A 62 -7.76 3.83 -4.21
C LYS A 62 -7.31 3.03 -2.98
N LEU A 63 -6.05 3.15 -2.56
CA LEU A 63 -5.55 2.41 -1.40
C LEU A 63 -6.05 3.04 -0.09
N GLU A 64 -6.76 2.25 0.71
CA GLU A 64 -7.08 2.62 2.10
C GLU A 64 -5.90 2.24 3.00
N VAL A 65 -5.00 3.20 3.15
CA VAL A 65 -3.78 3.16 3.96
C VAL A 65 -3.59 4.49 4.68
N ASP A 66 -2.73 4.53 5.71
CA ASP A 66 -2.51 5.74 6.51
C ASP A 66 -1.90 6.89 5.70
N ALA A 67 -1.05 6.55 4.73
CA ALA A 67 -0.40 7.52 3.85
C ALA A 67 -0.14 6.91 2.47
N ILE A 68 -0.26 7.75 1.44
CA ILE A 68 0.25 7.50 0.10
C ILE A 68 1.29 8.56 -0.23
N VAL A 69 2.27 8.20 -1.04
CA VAL A 69 3.32 9.13 -1.47
C VAL A 69 2.94 9.72 -2.82
N ASN A 70 2.97 11.04 -2.92
CA ASN A 70 2.84 11.76 -4.19
C ASN A 70 4.22 12.04 -4.76
N ALA A 71 4.41 11.78 -6.06
CA ALA A 71 5.59 12.21 -6.80
C ALA A 71 5.35 13.63 -7.36
N GLY A 72 5.26 14.62 -6.46
CA GLY A 72 5.02 16.02 -6.81
C GLY A 72 6.30 16.85 -6.90
N GLU A 73 6.20 18.04 -7.49
CA GLU A 73 7.29 19.02 -7.53
C GLU A 73 7.53 19.67 -6.17
N TRP A 74 8.77 20.09 -5.92
CA TRP A 74 9.13 20.86 -4.72
C TRP A 74 8.37 22.18 -4.73
N GLY A 75 7.66 22.48 -3.63
CA GLY A 75 6.85 23.69 -3.50
C GLY A 75 5.34 23.46 -3.63
N LEU A 76 4.88 22.23 -3.88
CA LEU A 76 3.50 21.70 -3.80
C LEU A 76 2.35 22.58 -4.37
N LEU A 77 2.67 23.61 -5.17
CA LEU A 77 1.84 24.75 -5.59
C LEU A 77 1.73 25.85 -4.51
N ALA A 78 2.67 26.81 -4.53
CA ALA A 78 2.48 28.12 -3.91
C ALA A 78 1.62 29.00 -4.85
N VAL A 79 0.33 29.13 -4.54
CA VAL A 79 -0.54 30.22 -5.04
C VAL A 79 -1.49 30.63 -3.91
#